data_AF-A0A3M1HQX3-F1
#
_entry.id   AF-A0A3M1HQX3-F1
#
_cell.length_a   1.000
_cell.length_b   1.000
_cell.length_c   1.000
_cell.angle_alpha   90.00
_cell.angle_beta   90.00
_cell.angle_gamma   90.00
#
_symmetry.space_group_name_H-M   'P 1'
#
loop_
_entity.id
_entity.type
_entity.pdbx_description
1 polymer ?
#
loop_
_entity_poly.entity_id
_entity_poly.type
_entity_poly.pdbx_seq_one_letter_code
_entity_poly.pdbx_strand_id
1 'polypeptide(L)'
;TVATNFGDAIRGIAQVLDRYGARASWEVVYGTAQGFCEYEGENHIFRRLLEAGHEVGLHVHNHAHYDRDYQALHDACGLDPSVTSGLIVGTANLPDAEAHARVAAAIRTNQGFGVQVGTINMSRNAFMQRCDGQIGEGNDMWQATGNLMFPWRPDLETPNVCADDPAGDFVLVDHVDMALWTGRAGNQQTDLFSQADFDRLRALFDAALNYMEENRPERVAAWGFVTHVHEFMPGSQGENPPDEATLALFDAFWSYVAQQAAAGRVIFVTAGEIAEAAFP
;
A
#
# COMPACT_ATOMS: atom_id res chain seq x y z
N THR A 1 7.88 -5.90 25.70
CA THR A 1 6.58 -6.54 25.46
C THR A 1 5.89 -5.93 24.26
N VAL A 2 5.46 -4.66 24.27
CA VAL A 2 4.79 -4.05 23.09
C VAL A 2 5.64 -4.09 21.81
N ALA A 3 6.86 -3.55 21.86
CA ALA A 3 7.78 -3.60 20.70
C ALA A 3 8.06 -5.05 20.25
N THR A 4 8.20 -5.97 21.19
CA THR A 4 8.37 -7.41 20.92
C THR A 4 7.17 -7.98 20.16
N ASN A 5 5.95 -7.73 20.62
CA ASN A 5 4.73 -8.25 20.01
C ASN A 5 4.51 -7.68 18.60
N PHE A 6 4.74 -6.38 18.40
CA PHE A 6 4.71 -5.79 17.06
C PHE A 6 5.79 -6.39 16.15
N GLY A 7 7.01 -6.59 16.67
CA GLY A 7 8.10 -7.23 15.93
C GLY A 7 7.77 -8.66 15.54
N ASP A 8 7.16 -9.43 16.46
CA ASP A 8 6.75 -10.81 16.22
C ASP A 8 5.62 -10.89 15.19
N ALA A 9 4.68 -9.95 15.17
CA ALA A 9 3.65 -9.88 14.14
C ALA A 9 4.21 -9.52 12.76
N ILE A 10 5.12 -8.54 12.67
CA ILE A 10 5.81 -8.22 11.40
C ILE A 10 6.53 -9.47 10.89
N ARG A 11 7.26 -10.18 11.76
CA ARG A 11 7.95 -11.43 11.41
C ARG A 11 6.99 -12.53 10.98
N GLY A 12 5.86 -12.70 11.68
CA GLY A 12 4.85 -13.70 11.34
C GLY A 12 4.23 -13.45 9.96
N ILE A 13 3.86 -12.20 9.67
CA ILE A 13 3.33 -11.78 8.38
C ILE A 13 4.39 -11.98 7.27
N ALA A 14 5.63 -11.52 7.48
CA ALA A 14 6.73 -11.69 6.53
C ALA A 14 7.01 -13.17 6.24
N GLN A 15 7.06 -14.03 7.26
CA GLN A 15 7.25 -15.48 7.10
C GLN A 15 6.13 -16.15 6.28
N VAL A 16 4.90 -15.66 6.36
CA VAL A 16 3.82 -16.13 5.48
C VAL A 16 4.10 -15.72 4.03
N LEU A 17 4.44 -14.46 3.78
CA LEU A 17 4.73 -13.95 2.44
C LEU A 17 5.94 -14.66 1.81
N ASP A 18 7.03 -14.78 2.56
CA ASP A 18 8.29 -15.40 2.14
C ASP A 18 8.10 -16.85 1.66
N ARG A 19 7.20 -17.61 2.30
CA ARG A 19 6.89 -18.99 1.90
C ARG A 19 6.42 -19.11 0.45
N TYR A 20 5.82 -18.06 -0.08
CA TYR A 20 5.28 -18.04 -1.44
C TYR A 20 6.10 -17.16 -2.40
N GLY A 21 7.19 -16.55 -1.92
CA GLY A 21 7.92 -15.53 -2.67
C GLY A 21 7.11 -14.24 -2.88
N ALA A 22 6.07 -14.02 -2.06
CA ALA A 22 5.31 -12.79 -2.07
C ALA A 22 6.10 -11.68 -1.37
N ARG A 23 5.95 -10.45 -1.86
CA ARG A 23 6.65 -9.27 -1.34
C ARG A 23 5.62 -8.18 -1.05
N ALA A 24 5.97 -7.28 -0.14
CA ALA A 24 5.07 -6.24 0.35
C ALA A 24 5.86 -4.95 0.54
N SER A 25 5.14 -3.84 0.48
CA SER A 25 5.63 -2.51 0.85
C SER A 25 5.22 -2.24 2.31
N TRP A 26 6.20 -2.17 3.21
CA TRP A 26 6.02 -1.93 4.64
C TRP A 26 6.12 -0.45 4.92
N GLU A 27 4.97 0.22 4.96
CA GLU A 27 4.88 1.65 5.15
C GLU A 27 4.79 1.98 6.64
N VAL A 28 5.83 2.62 7.17
CA VAL A 28 5.99 2.78 8.61
C VAL A 28 5.84 4.23 9.06
N VAL A 29 5.14 4.40 10.17
CA VAL A 29 5.04 5.71 10.85
C VAL A 29 6.29 5.98 11.67
N TYR A 30 6.67 7.26 11.75
CA TYR A 30 7.84 7.76 12.47
C TYR A 30 8.13 7.09 13.82
N GLY A 31 7.15 7.13 14.74
CA GLY A 31 7.38 6.66 16.11
C GLY A 31 7.67 5.16 16.18
N THR A 32 7.10 4.40 15.25
CA THR A 32 7.35 2.96 15.11
C THR A 32 8.71 2.72 14.47
N ALA A 33 9.06 3.45 13.41
CA ALA A 33 10.34 3.31 12.72
C ALA A 33 11.52 3.54 13.68
N GLN A 34 11.58 4.72 14.31
CA GLN A 34 12.64 5.06 15.25
C GLN A 34 12.69 4.07 16.43
N GLY A 35 11.53 3.76 17.02
CA GLY A 35 11.46 2.87 18.18
C GLY A 35 12.00 1.46 17.89
N PHE A 36 11.72 0.89 16.70
CA PHE A 36 12.25 -0.42 16.33
C PHE A 36 13.74 -0.41 16.04
N CYS A 37 14.24 0.61 15.36
CA CYS A 37 15.67 0.71 15.01
C CYS A 37 16.53 0.92 16.26
N GLU A 38 16.06 1.72 17.21
CA GLU A 38 16.72 1.87 18.51
C GLU A 38 16.62 0.60 19.38
N TYR A 39 15.47 -0.09 19.37
CA TYR A 39 15.23 -1.28 20.18
C TYR A 39 16.01 -2.51 19.68
N GLU A 40 16.03 -2.76 18.37
CA GLU A 40 16.67 -3.93 17.77
C GLU A 40 18.11 -3.69 17.26
N GLY A 41 18.54 -2.43 17.15
CA GLY A 41 19.90 -2.04 16.71
C GLY A 41 20.14 -2.25 15.21
N GLU A 42 21.41 -2.40 14.80
CA GLU A 42 21.83 -2.42 13.39
C GLU A 42 21.15 -3.49 12.51
N ASN A 43 20.65 -4.57 13.11
CA ASN A 43 19.96 -5.66 12.41
C ASN A 43 18.46 -5.67 12.73
N HIS A 44 17.86 -4.48 12.81
CA HIS A 44 16.44 -4.28 13.01
C HIS A 44 15.59 -4.90 11.91
N ILE A 45 14.32 -5.12 12.22
CA ILE A 45 13.37 -5.84 11.37
C ILE A 45 13.27 -5.27 9.96
N PHE A 46 13.24 -3.95 9.79
CA PHE A 46 13.13 -3.34 8.46
C PHE A 46 14.31 -3.67 7.53
N ARG A 47 15.54 -3.79 8.06
CA ARG A 47 16.68 -4.23 7.24
C ARG A 47 16.52 -5.66 6.77
N ARG A 48 16.01 -6.55 7.63
CA ARG A 48 15.73 -7.95 7.28
C ARG A 48 14.61 -8.05 6.23
N LEU A 49 13.60 -7.19 6.31
CA LEU A 49 12.54 -7.12 5.30
C LEU A 49 13.12 -6.74 3.93
N LEU A 50 14.00 -5.73 3.88
CA LEU A 50 14.70 -5.35 2.63
C LEU A 50 15.58 -6.48 2.10
N GLU A 51 16.33 -7.17 2.97
CA GLU A 51 17.17 -8.33 2.57
C GLU A 51 16.35 -9.50 2.02
N ALA A 52 15.10 -9.66 2.46
CA ALA A 52 14.14 -10.64 1.93
C ALA A 52 13.44 -10.17 0.65
N GLY A 53 13.73 -8.95 0.17
CA GLY A 53 13.17 -8.37 -1.05
C GLY A 53 11.85 -7.63 -0.85
N HIS A 54 11.39 -7.45 0.38
CA HIS A 54 10.32 -6.50 0.64
C HIS A 54 10.80 -5.05 0.43
N GLU A 55 9.86 -4.13 0.41
CA GLU A 55 10.12 -2.71 0.34
C GLU A 55 9.74 -2.06 1.68
N VAL A 56 10.49 -1.05 2.11
CA VAL A 56 10.19 -0.30 3.34
C VAL A 56 10.00 1.15 2.95
N GLY A 57 8.84 1.69 3.30
CA GLY A 57 8.39 3.02 2.92
C GLY A 57 7.87 3.84 4.09
N LEU A 58 7.46 5.06 3.78
CA LEU A 58 6.97 6.04 4.76
C LEU A 58 5.45 6.03 4.83
N HIS A 59 4.87 5.97 6.03
CA HIS A 59 3.44 6.21 6.20
C HIS A 59 3.19 7.59 6.84
N VAL A 60 2.59 8.53 6.10
CA VAL A 60 2.49 9.93 6.52
C VAL A 60 1.08 10.47 6.35
N HIS A 61 0.30 10.53 7.44
CA HIS A 61 -1.08 11.06 7.40
C HIS A 61 -1.20 12.58 7.21
N ASN A 62 -0.10 13.33 7.35
CA ASN A 62 -0.10 14.79 7.26
C ASN A 62 1.20 15.27 6.62
N HIS A 63 1.08 16.09 5.58
CA HIS A 63 2.21 16.68 4.88
C HIS A 63 3.26 17.31 5.81
N ALA A 64 2.82 17.97 6.90
CA ALA A 64 3.71 18.60 7.87
C ALA A 64 4.61 17.62 8.64
N HIS A 65 4.33 16.31 8.56
CA HIS A 65 5.10 15.27 9.23
C HIS A 65 6.13 14.59 8.31
N TYR A 66 6.14 14.86 7.00
CA TYR A 66 7.03 14.18 6.05
C TYR A 66 8.50 14.26 6.45
N ASP A 67 9.00 15.46 6.78
CA ASP A 67 10.41 15.66 7.15
C ASP A 67 10.79 14.80 8.36
N ARG A 68 9.96 14.83 9.41
CA ARG A 68 10.20 14.04 10.63
C ARG A 68 10.12 12.54 10.34
N ASP A 69 9.12 12.11 9.59
CA ASP A 69 8.89 10.70 9.31
C ASP A 69 9.99 10.13 8.38
N TYR A 70 10.47 10.93 7.42
CA TYR A 70 11.66 10.64 6.60
C TYR A 70 12.92 10.52 7.46
N GLN A 71 13.19 11.52 8.32
CA GLN A 71 14.35 11.51 9.20
C GLN A 71 14.39 10.30 10.13
N ALA A 72 13.27 9.75 10.60
CA ALA A 72 13.31 8.51 11.40
C ALA A 72 13.82 7.32 10.60
N LEU A 73 13.37 7.15 9.35
CA LEU A 73 13.87 6.06 8.53
C LEU A 73 15.33 6.31 8.11
N HIS A 74 15.64 7.53 7.67
CA HIS A 74 16.97 7.88 7.20
C HIS A 74 18.00 7.89 8.34
N ASP A 75 17.80 8.72 9.37
CA ASP A 75 18.79 8.93 10.42
C ASP A 75 18.80 7.80 11.46
N ALA A 76 17.63 7.31 11.88
CA ALA A 76 17.57 6.30 12.95
C ALA A 76 17.73 4.87 12.44
N CYS A 77 17.29 4.58 11.21
CA CYS A 77 17.36 3.24 10.62
C CYS A 77 18.42 3.12 9.50
N GLY A 78 18.97 4.23 8.99
CA GLY A 78 19.88 4.20 7.85
C GLY A 78 19.21 3.73 6.55
N LEU A 79 17.91 4.04 6.38
CA LEU A 79 17.10 3.62 5.24
C LEU A 79 16.63 4.81 4.41
N ASP A 80 16.83 4.74 3.10
CA ASP A 80 16.34 5.72 2.13
C ASP A 80 15.06 5.19 1.45
N PRO A 81 13.86 5.60 1.91
CA PRO A 81 12.61 5.11 1.33
C PRO A 81 12.36 5.74 -0.05
N SER A 82 11.99 4.90 -1.04
CA SER A 82 11.52 5.34 -2.36
C SER A 82 9.99 5.37 -2.46
N VAL A 83 9.30 4.81 -1.47
CA VAL A 83 7.84 4.62 -1.44
C VAL A 83 7.22 5.29 -0.23
N THR A 84 6.04 5.88 -0.42
CA THR A 84 5.23 6.47 0.65
C THR A 84 3.79 6.02 0.56
N SER A 85 3.06 6.14 1.65
CA SER A 85 1.61 6.12 1.66
C SER A 85 1.03 7.10 2.65
N GLY A 86 -0.30 7.11 2.74
CA GLY A 86 -1.01 8.03 3.63
C GLY A 86 -1.16 9.44 3.07
N LEU A 87 -0.99 9.62 1.75
CA LEU A 87 -1.18 10.90 1.03
C LEU A 87 -2.63 11.43 1.17
N ILE A 88 -2.96 11.95 2.34
CA ILE A 88 -4.26 12.52 2.69
C ILE A 88 -4.19 14.02 2.40
N VAL A 89 -4.50 14.37 1.17
CA VAL A 89 -4.41 15.75 0.65
C VAL A 89 -5.63 16.63 0.96
N GLY A 90 -6.62 16.10 1.70
CA GLY A 90 -7.76 16.88 2.18
C GLY A 90 -8.48 17.66 1.07
N THR A 91 -8.71 17.01 -0.08
CA THR A 91 -9.22 17.65 -1.30
C THR A 91 -10.75 17.66 -1.40
N ALA A 92 -11.43 17.14 -0.38
CA ALA A 92 -12.88 17.09 -0.33
C ALA A 92 -13.48 18.50 -0.42
N ASN A 93 -14.42 18.68 -1.34
CA ASN A 93 -15.19 19.92 -1.54
C ASN A 93 -14.35 21.15 -1.97
N LEU A 94 -13.12 20.98 -2.44
CA LEU A 94 -12.32 22.08 -2.99
C LEU A 94 -12.60 22.32 -4.48
N PRO A 95 -12.39 23.53 -5.02
CA PRO A 95 -12.31 23.74 -6.46
C PRO A 95 -11.15 22.92 -7.09
N ASP A 96 -11.26 22.53 -8.38
CA ASP A 96 -10.26 21.67 -9.06
C ASP A 96 -8.84 22.23 -8.99
N ALA A 97 -8.67 23.52 -9.29
CA ALA A 97 -7.35 24.15 -9.22
C ALA A 97 -6.74 24.12 -7.81
N GLU A 98 -7.55 24.22 -6.76
CA GLU A 98 -7.07 24.14 -5.38
C GLU A 98 -6.77 22.69 -4.97
N ALA A 99 -7.60 21.74 -5.39
CA ALA A 99 -7.37 20.32 -5.18
C ALA A 99 -6.07 19.85 -5.87
N HIS A 100 -5.87 20.25 -7.12
CA HIS A 100 -4.64 20.02 -7.88
C HIS A 100 -3.42 20.62 -7.17
N ALA A 101 -3.47 21.89 -6.79
CA ALA A 101 -2.35 22.54 -6.10
C ALA A 101 -1.95 21.82 -4.80
N ARG A 102 -2.92 21.29 -4.05
CA ARG A 102 -2.64 20.50 -2.83
C ARG A 102 -2.01 19.14 -3.14
N VAL A 103 -2.53 18.42 -4.13
CA VAL A 103 -1.95 17.15 -4.60
C VAL A 103 -0.51 17.37 -5.08
N ALA A 104 -0.31 18.35 -5.95
CA ALA A 104 0.99 18.68 -6.51
C ALA A 104 1.99 19.10 -5.42
N ALA A 105 1.58 19.91 -4.44
CA ALA A 105 2.46 20.28 -3.32
C ALA A 105 2.88 19.06 -2.48
N ALA A 106 1.96 18.13 -2.22
CA ALA A 106 2.26 16.94 -1.44
C ALA A 106 3.17 15.97 -2.21
N ILE A 107 2.96 15.80 -3.52
CA ILE A 107 3.85 15.00 -4.38
C ILE A 107 5.24 15.62 -4.46
N ARG A 108 5.35 16.93 -4.76
CA ARG A 108 6.66 17.61 -4.84
C ARG A 108 7.44 17.55 -3.52
N THR A 109 6.74 17.51 -2.39
CA THR A 109 7.39 17.33 -1.09
C THR A 109 8.01 15.94 -0.97
N ASN A 110 7.27 14.89 -1.35
CA ASN A 110 7.80 13.52 -1.40
C ASN A 110 9.02 13.41 -2.32
N GLN A 111 8.94 14.01 -3.52
CA GLN A 111 10.05 14.04 -4.47
C GLN A 111 11.28 14.75 -3.90
N GLY A 112 11.08 15.80 -3.10
CA GLY A 112 12.16 16.49 -2.38
C GLY A 112 12.93 15.59 -1.39
N PHE A 113 12.32 14.50 -0.93
CA PHE A 113 12.94 13.46 -0.09
C PHE A 113 13.42 12.23 -0.88
N GLY A 114 13.36 12.27 -2.22
CA GLY A 114 13.74 11.14 -3.08
C GLY A 114 12.67 10.05 -3.20
N VAL A 115 11.46 10.28 -2.68
CA VAL A 115 10.33 9.34 -2.83
C VAL A 115 9.70 9.52 -4.21
N GLN A 116 9.53 8.41 -4.92
CA GLN A 116 9.05 8.37 -6.30
C GLN A 116 7.76 7.57 -6.48
N VAL A 117 7.37 6.76 -5.50
CA VAL A 117 6.13 5.98 -5.56
C VAL A 117 5.24 6.29 -4.38
N GLY A 118 3.97 6.58 -4.66
CA GLY A 118 2.94 6.75 -3.65
C GLY A 118 1.94 5.61 -3.72
N THR A 119 1.82 4.81 -2.66
CA THR A 119 0.63 3.98 -2.49
C THR A 119 -0.49 4.82 -1.89
N ILE A 120 -1.67 4.71 -2.47
CA ILE A 120 -2.81 5.54 -2.09
C ILE A 120 -4.05 4.69 -2.04
N ASN A 121 -4.97 5.02 -1.13
CA ASN A 121 -6.33 4.51 -1.17
C ASN A 121 -7.21 5.55 -1.84
N MET A 122 -7.41 5.43 -3.15
CA MET A 122 -8.20 6.45 -3.84
C MET A 122 -9.68 6.32 -3.51
N SER A 123 -10.15 5.12 -3.17
CA SER A 123 -11.57 4.89 -2.92
C SER A 123 -12.16 5.69 -1.74
N ARG A 124 -11.31 6.25 -0.88
CA ARG A 124 -11.70 7.16 0.21
C ARG A 124 -11.27 8.59 0.02
N ASN A 125 -10.53 8.88 -1.04
CA ASN A 125 -10.08 10.24 -1.31
C ASN A 125 -11.15 10.94 -2.16
N ALA A 126 -11.43 12.21 -1.86
CA ALA A 126 -12.33 13.02 -2.69
C ALA A 126 -11.80 13.18 -4.13
N PHE A 127 -10.54 12.81 -4.33
CA PHE A 127 -9.91 12.58 -5.61
C PHE A 127 -10.66 11.56 -6.49
N MET A 128 -11.11 10.43 -5.94
CA MET A 128 -11.80 9.40 -6.74
C MET A 128 -13.09 9.95 -7.33
N GLN A 129 -13.90 10.67 -6.57
CA GLN A 129 -15.13 11.31 -7.11
C GLN A 129 -14.90 12.23 -8.33
N ARG A 130 -13.66 12.72 -8.55
CA ARG A 130 -13.32 13.57 -9.70
C ARG A 130 -12.79 12.78 -10.90
N CYS A 131 -12.12 11.65 -10.64
CA CYS A 131 -11.49 10.83 -11.67
C CYS A 131 -12.29 9.56 -12.02
N ASP A 132 -13.39 9.29 -11.29
CA ASP A 132 -14.31 8.15 -11.41
C ASP A 132 -15.17 8.20 -12.68
N GLY A 133 -14.57 8.35 -13.86
CA GLY A 133 -15.31 8.50 -15.11
C GLY A 133 -14.71 7.91 -16.38
N GLN A 134 -13.40 7.63 -16.43
CA GLN A 134 -12.73 7.31 -17.69
C GLN A 134 -11.66 6.22 -17.51
N ILE A 135 -12.02 4.97 -17.86
CA ILE A 135 -11.04 3.89 -18.03
C ILE A 135 -10.05 4.34 -19.11
N GLY A 136 -8.76 4.32 -18.79
CA GLY A 136 -7.74 4.79 -19.73
C GLY A 136 -7.21 6.20 -19.49
N GLU A 137 -7.92 7.05 -18.75
CA GLU A 137 -7.54 8.44 -18.45
C GLU A 137 -7.28 8.59 -16.94
N GLY A 138 -6.05 8.30 -16.53
CA GLY A 138 -5.62 8.43 -15.15
C GLY A 138 -6.09 7.30 -14.21
N ASN A 139 -6.53 7.64 -13.00
CA ASN A 139 -6.94 6.65 -11.97
C ASN A 139 -8.28 5.99 -12.30
N ASP A 140 -8.23 4.70 -12.62
CA ASP A 140 -9.36 3.86 -13.01
C ASP A 140 -9.48 2.60 -12.13
N MET A 141 -9.37 2.73 -10.79
CA MET A 141 -9.76 1.66 -9.87
C MET A 141 -11.28 1.60 -9.68
N TRP A 142 -11.91 0.47 -10.07
CA TRP A 142 -13.36 0.28 -9.96
C TRP A 142 -13.72 -1.06 -9.33
N GLN A 143 -14.82 -1.09 -8.56
CA GLN A 143 -15.36 -2.35 -8.06
C GLN A 143 -15.68 -3.35 -9.18
N ALA A 144 -16.09 -2.85 -10.36
CA ALA A 144 -16.40 -3.68 -11.53
C ALA A 144 -15.16 -4.38 -12.12
N THR A 145 -13.96 -3.87 -11.89
CA THR A 145 -12.69 -4.51 -12.31
C THR A 145 -12.11 -5.43 -11.24
N GLY A 146 -12.88 -5.74 -10.18
CA GLY A 146 -12.33 -6.38 -8.98
C GLY A 146 -11.37 -5.46 -8.19
N ASN A 147 -11.46 -4.15 -8.43
CA ASN A 147 -10.51 -3.12 -7.97
C ASN A 147 -9.10 -3.40 -8.49
N LEU A 148 -8.96 -3.76 -9.77
CA LEU A 148 -7.68 -3.66 -10.46
C LEU A 148 -7.22 -2.20 -10.49
N MET A 149 -5.91 -2.06 -10.49
CA MET A 149 -5.22 -0.79 -10.30
C MET A 149 -4.30 -0.61 -11.47
N PHE A 150 -4.32 0.55 -12.10
CA PHE A 150 -3.41 0.87 -13.18
C PHE A 150 -2.49 1.97 -12.67
N PRO A 151 -1.18 1.70 -12.54
CA PRO A 151 -0.23 2.71 -12.11
C PRO A 151 -0.26 3.89 -13.06
N TRP A 152 -0.15 5.09 -12.50
CA TRP A 152 -0.29 6.34 -13.26
C TRP A 152 0.61 7.43 -12.71
N ARG A 153 0.97 8.39 -13.55
CA ARG A 153 1.86 9.50 -13.22
C ARG A 153 1.05 10.79 -13.22
N PRO A 154 0.69 11.36 -12.06
CA PRO A 154 -0.13 12.57 -12.03
C PRO A 154 0.61 13.75 -12.67
N ASP A 155 -0.07 14.46 -13.57
CA ASP A 155 0.44 15.69 -14.18
C ASP A 155 0.40 16.85 -13.18
N LEU A 156 1.59 17.32 -12.79
CA LEU A 156 1.75 18.36 -11.79
C LEU A 156 1.68 19.79 -12.35
N GLU A 157 1.56 19.92 -13.68
CA GLU A 157 1.57 21.19 -14.40
C GLU A 157 0.19 21.54 -14.98
N THR A 158 -0.64 20.55 -15.32
CA THR A 158 -2.02 20.82 -15.77
C THR A 158 -3.00 20.89 -14.60
N PRO A 159 -3.94 21.85 -14.54
CA PRO A 159 -4.91 21.95 -13.45
C PRO A 159 -5.89 20.77 -13.32
N ASN A 160 -5.80 19.79 -14.22
CA ASN A 160 -6.60 18.57 -14.18
C ASN A 160 -5.94 17.58 -13.22
N VAL A 161 -6.56 17.37 -12.07
CA VAL A 161 -6.06 16.43 -11.05
C VAL A 161 -6.03 14.96 -11.53
N CYS A 162 -6.75 14.65 -12.61
CA CYS A 162 -6.82 13.31 -13.21
C CYS A 162 -5.95 13.17 -14.46
N ALA A 163 -5.18 14.20 -14.83
CA ALA A 163 -4.28 14.11 -15.96
C ALA A 163 -3.10 13.19 -15.64
N ASP A 164 -2.78 12.34 -16.61
CA ASP A 164 -1.57 11.52 -16.61
C ASP A 164 -0.48 12.24 -17.41
N ASP A 165 0.73 12.32 -16.85
CA ASP A 165 1.95 12.77 -17.51
C ASP A 165 2.91 11.57 -17.65
N PRO A 166 2.98 10.92 -18.82
CA PRO A 166 3.91 9.84 -19.08
C PRO A 166 5.39 10.22 -18.93
N ALA A 167 5.74 11.51 -18.86
CA ALA A 167 7.09 11.99 -18.60
C ALA A 167 7.36 12.28 -17.10
N GLY A 168 6.32 12.22 -16.25
CA GLY A 168 6.42 12.47 -14.82
C GLY A 168 7.30 11.46 -14.08
N ASP A 169 7.83 11.84 -12.93
CA ASP A 169 8.79 11.08 -12.13
C ASP A 169 8.22 10.58 -10.80
N PHE A 170 6.91 10.74 -10.60
CA PHE A 170 6.17 10.18 -9.47
C PHE A 170 5.07 9.25 -9.96
N VAL A 171 5.01 8.04 -9.42
CA VAL A 171 4.01 7.04 -9.78
C VAL A 171 3.08 6.80 -8.59
N LEU A 172 1.79 6.84 -8.83
CA LEU A 172 0.79 6.44 -7.86
C LEU A 172 0.35 4.99 -8.16
N VAL A 173 0.35 4.16 -7.12
CA VAL A 173 -0.14 2.78 -7.14
C VAL A 173 -1.29 2.68 -6.14
N ASP A 174 -2.51 2.41 -6.60
CA ASP A 174 -3.65 2.28 -5.69
C ASP A 174 -3.61 0.94 -4.92
N HIS A 175 -4.55 0.74 -4.00
CA HIS A 175 -4.78 -0.55 -3.35
C HIS A 175 -6.26 -0.74 -2.98
N VAL A 176 -6.71 -1.99 -2.86
CA VAL A 176 -8.04 -2.31 -2.33
C VAL A 176 -8.16 -1.73 -0.92
N ASP A 177 -9.23 -0.96 -0.70
CA ASP A 177 -9.57 -0.44 0.63
C ASP A 177 -9.99 -1.55 1.58
N MET A 178 -9.40 -1.53 2.78
CA MET A 178 -9.76 -2.42 3.86
C MET A 178 -11.26 -2.46 4.16
N ALA A 179 -12.01 -1.35 4.04
CA ALA A 179 -13.47 -1.37 4.21
C ALA A 179 -14.20 -2.30 3.24
N LEU A 180 -13.68 -2.46 2.01
CA LEU A 180 -14.36 -3.25 0.99
C LEU A 180 -14.34 -4.74 1.33
N TRP A 181 -13.24 -5.23 1.90
CA TRP A 181 -13.09 -6.65 2.23
C TRP A 181 -13.40 -6.98 3.69
N THR A 182 -13.28 -6.03 4.62
CA THR A 182 -13.72 -6.23 6.02
C THR A 182 -15.18 -5.85 6.27
N GLY A 183 -15.77 -5.04 5.37
CA GLY A 183 -17.11 -4.48 5.54
C GLY A 183 -17.20 -3.40 6.63
N ARG A 184 -16.05 -2.83 7.05
CA ARG A 184 -15.95 -1.90 8.18
C ARG A 184 -15.38 -0.56 7.75
N ALA A 185 -16.14 0.51 7.98
CA ALA A 185 -15.71 1.86 7.65
C ALA A 185 -14.63 2.38 8.61
N GLY A 186 -13.70 3.17 8.10
CA GLY A 186 -12.80 3.98 8.94
C GLY A 186 -11.86 3.17 9.83
N ASN A 187 -11.65 3.71 11.04
CA ASN A 187 -10.85 3.13 12.12
C ASN A 187 -11.66 2.12 12.97
N GLN A 188 -12.79 1.61 12.48
CA GLN A 188 -13.61 0.60 13.17
C GLN A 188 -13.08 -0.83 12.95
N GLN A 189 -11.76 -0.97 12.88
CA GLN A 189 -11.12 -2.26 12.65
C GLN A 189 -11.25 -3.14 13.89
N THR A 190 -11.46 -4.43 13.68
CA THR A 190 -11.29 -5.41 14.76
C THR A 190 -9.81 -5.68 14.98
N ASP A 191 -9.50 -6.12 16.19
CA ASP A 191 -8.16 -6.60 16.53
C ASP A 191 -7.70 -7.77 15.64
N LEU A 192 -8.63 -8.57 15.09
CA LEU A 192 -8.30 -9.75 14.29
C LEU A 192 -9.16 -9.88 13.03
N PHE A 193 -8.56 -10.36 11.94
CA PHE A 193 -9.28 -10.78 10.74
C PHE A 193 -9.92 -12.14 10.90
N SER A 194 -11.04 -12.33 10.21
CA SER A 194 -11.83 -13.56 10.19
C SER A 194 -11.76 -14.25 8.83
N GLN A 195 -12.20 -15.51 8.78
CA GLN A 195 -12.37 -16.24 7.52
C GLN A 195 -13.22 -15.46 6.51
N ALA A 196 -14.28 -14.79 6.98
CA ALA A 196 -15.16 -14.01 6.12
C ALA A 196 -14.47 -12.80 5.46
N ASP A 197 -13.48 -12.22 6.14
CA ASP A 197 -12.69 -11.11 5.58
C ASP A 197 -11.79 -11.62 4.44
N PHE A 198 -11.12 -12.76 4.65
CA PHE A 198 -10.30 -13.40 3.62
C PHE A 198 -11.12 -13.98 2.46
N ASP A 199 -12.33 -14.47 2.70
CA ASP A 199 -13.23 -14.93 1.64
C ASP A 199 -13.66 -13.77 0.71
N ARG A 200 -13.90 -12.59 1.27
CA ARG A 200 -14.20 -11.37 0.49
C ARG A 200 -12.98 -10.89 -0.27
N LEU A 201 -11.81 -10.89 0.36
CA LEU A 201 -10.56 -10.51 -0.29
C LEU A 201 -10.27 -11.43 -1.48
N ARG A 202 -10.48 -12.75 -1.32
CA ARG A 202 -10.42 -13.73 -2.40
C ARG A 202 -11.41 -13.43 -3.52
N ALA A 203 -12.66 -13.09 -3.20
CA ALA A 203 -13.66 -12.76 -4.21
C ALA A 203 -13.27 -11.52 -5.03
N LEU A 204 -12.66 -10.51 -4.41
CA LEU A 204 -12.13 -9.33 -5.11
C LEU A 204 -10.97 -9.71 -6.05
N PHE A 205 -10.04 -10.54 -5.57
CA PHE A 205 -8.95 -11.04 -6.39
C PHE A 205 -9.44 -11.87 -7.60
N ASP A 206 -10.43 -12.75 -7.39
CA ASP A 206 -11.02 -13.55 -8.48
C ASP A 206 -11.72 -12.67 -9.52
N ALA A 207 -12.42 -11.62 -9.09
CA ALA A 207 -13.02 -10.65 -9.99
C ALA A 207 -11.95 -9.89 -10.81
N ALA A 208 -10.81 -9.54 -10.19
CA ALA A 208 -9.69 -8.91 -10.87
C ALA A 208 -9.09 -9.82 -11.96
N LEU A 209 -8.88 -11.10 -11.64
CA LEU A 209 -8.38 -12.08 -12.62
C LEU A 209 -9.34 -12.26 -13.79
N ASN A 210 -10.64 -12.35 -13.54
CA ASN A 210 -11.65 -12.46 -14.59
C ASN A 210 -11.63 -11.23 -15.50
N TYR A 211 -11.53 -10.03 -14.94
CA TYR A 211 -11.41 -8.80 -15.73
C TYR A 211 -10.18 -8.82 -16.64
N MET A 212 -9.01 -9.23 -16.14
CA MET A 212 -7.79 -9.33 -16.94
C MET A 212 -7.93 -10.33 -18.09
N GLU A 213 -8.62 -11.45 -17.89
CA GLU A 213 -8.83 -12.47 -18.92
C GLU A 213 -9.79 -12.03 -20.03
N GLU A 214 -10.86 -11.35 -19.64
CA GLU A 214 -11.92 -10.87 -20.54
C GLU A 214 -11.47 -9.63 -21.34
N ASN A 215 -10.83 -8.67 -20.68
CA ASN A 215 -10.59 -7.34 -21.25
C ASN A 215 -9.16 -7.16 -21.78
N ARG A 216 -8.18 -7.88 -21.20
CA ARG A 216 -6.77 -7.87 -21.61
C ARG A 216 -6.22 -6.46 -21.88
N PRO A 217 -6.24 -5.57 -20.88
CA PRO A 217 -5.76 -4.20 -21.06
C PRO A 217 -4.29 -4.19 -21.54
N GLU A 218 -3.95 -3.30 -22.46
CA GLU A 218 -2.58 -3.13 -23.02
C GLU A 218 -1.63 -2.35 -22.08
N ARG A 219 -1.92 -2.33 -20.78
CA ARG A 219 -1.19 -1.59 -19.75
C ARG A 219 -0.93 -2.48 -18.55
N VAL A 220 0.10 -2.16 -17.77
CA VAL A 220 0.38 -2.85 -16.52
C VAL A 220 -0.80 -2.64 -15.57
N ALA A 221 -1.32 -3.75 -15.05
CA ALA A 221 -2.34 -3.78 -14.03
C ALA A 221 -1.74 -4.43 -12.78
N ALA A 222 -2.02 -3.84 -11.63
CA ALA A 222 -1.70 -4.36 -10.32
C ALA A 222 -2.97 -4.70 -9.56
N TRP A 223 -2.84 -5.58 -8.57
CA TRP A 223 -3.86 -5.81 -7.56
C TRP A 223 -3.17 -6.01 -6.22
N GLY A 224 -3.69 -5.37 -5.17
CA GLY A 224 -3.15 -5.46 -3.83
C GLY A 224 -4.15 -4.93 -2.81
N PHE A 225 -3.87 -5.15 -1.53
CA PHE A 225 -4.71 -4.68 -0.42
C PHE A 225 -3.83 -4.18 0.71
N VAL A 226 -4.39 -3.32 1.55
CA VAL A 226 -3.71 -2.81 2.75
C VAL A 226 -4.26 -3.47 4.02
N THR A 227 -3.38 -3.63 4.99
CA THR A 227 -3.68 -3.98 6.39
C THR A 227 -2.61 -3.35 7.28
N HIS A 228 -2.92 -3.18 8.55
CA HIS A 228 -2.01 -2.82 9.62
C HIS A 228 -1.56 -4.08 10.39
N VAL A 229 -0.35 -4.00 10.94
CA VAL A 229 0.22 -5.07 11.77
C VAL A 229 -0.69 -5.43 12.96
N HIS A 230 -1.44 -4.46 13.51
CA HIS A 230 -2.27 -4.67 14.68
C HIS A 230 -3.51 -5.54 14.41
N GLU A 231 -3.93 -5.76 13.16
CA GLU A 231 -5.06 -6.66 12.86
C GLU A 231 -4.66 -8.14 12.80
N PHE A 232 -3.41 -8.44 13.13
CA PHE A 232 -2.88 -9.80 13.30
C PHE A 232 -2.61 -10.13 14.77
N MET A 233 -2.98 -9.26 15.70
CA MET A 233 -2.73 -9.44 17.13
C MET A 233 -3.95 -9.01 17.96
N PRO A 234 -4.28 -9.72 19.05
CA PRO A 234 -5.34 -9.27 19.95
C PRO A 234 -4.93 -7.96 20.63
N GLY A 235 -5.82 -6.96 20.65
CA GLY A 235 -5.51 -5.61 21.13
C GLY A 235 -4.77 -4.76 20.10
N SER A 236 -5.19 -3.49 20.00
CA SER A 236 -4.72 -2.56 18.97
C SER A 236 -3.36 -1.90 19.25
N GLN A 237 -2.78 -2.10 20.45
CA GLN A 237 -1.55 -1.42 20.89
C GLN A 237 -0.41 -2.41 21.14
N GLY A 238 -0.46 -3.62 20.57
CA GLY A 238 0.58 -4.63 20.75
C GLY A 238 0.61 -5.21 22.16
N GLU A 239 -0.53 -5.26 22.85
CA GLU A 239 -0.65 -5.84 24.18
C GLU A 239 -0.38 -7.35 24.18
N ASN A 240 -0.72 -8.03 23.08
CA ASN A 240 -0.61 -9.48 22.92
C ASN A 240 0.26 -9.84 21.70
N PRO A 241 0.88 -11.04 21.69
CA PRO A 241 1.60 -11.56 20.52
C PRO A 241 0.63 -11.76 19.33
N PRO A 242 1.16 -11.97 18.10
CA PRO A 242 0.33 -12.28 16.94
C PRO A 242 -0.54 -13.52 17.16
N ASP A 243 -1.75 -13.48 16.62
CA ASP A 243 -2.72 -14.56 16.67
C ASP A 243 -2.43 -15.61 15.57
N GLU A 244 -2.16 -16.84 16.00
CA GLU A 244 -1.81 -17.93 15.10
C GLU A 244 -2.94 -18.28 14.12
N ALA A 245 -4.21 -18.16 14.56
CA ALA A 245 -5.35 -18.47 13.70
C ALA A 245 -5.49 -17.44 12.57
N THR A 246 -5.30 -16.16 12.87
CA THR A 246 -5.31 -15.07 11.89
C THR A 246 -4.16 -15.21 10.89
N LEU A 247 -2.95 -15.52 11.36
CA LEU A 247 -1.82 -15.82 10.48
C LEU A 247 -2.05 -17.05 9.60
N ALA A 248 -2.73 -18.08 10.11
CA ALA A 248 -3.09 -19.26 9.32
C ALA A 248 -4.14 -18.96 8.23
N LEU A 249 -5.07 -18.03 8.47
CA LEU A 249 -6.01 -17.55 7.46
C LEU A 249 -5.31 -16.75 6.36
N PHE A 250 -4.37 -15.88 6.75
CA PHE A 250 -3.52 -15.13 5.83
C PHE A 250 -2.67 -16.07 4.97
N ASP A 251 -2.10 -17.12 5.57
CA ASP A 251 -1.37 -18.18 4.88
C ASP A 251 -2.24 -18.92 3.87
N ALA A 252 -3.47 -19.29 4.24
CA ALA A 252 -4.40 -19.93 3.32
C ALA A 252 -4.75 -19.02 2.13
N PHE A 253 -4.91 -17.72 2.35
CA PHE A 253 -5.13 -16.75 1.28
C PHE A 253 -3.91 -16.65 0.35
N TRP A 254 -2.70 -16.49 0.87
CA TRP A 254 -1.50 -16.42 0.00
C TRP A 254 -1.19 -17.74 -0.70
N SER A 255 -1.49 -18.88 -0.08
CA SER A 255 -1.44 -20.19 -0.75
C SER A 255 -2.35 -20.23 -1.98
N TYR A 256 -3.54 -19.63 -1.90
CA TYR A 256 -4.45 -19.50 -3.03
C TYR A 256 -3.89 -18.59 -4.12
N VAL A 257 -3.36 -17.42 -3.77
CA VAL A 257 -2.75 -16.49 -4.74
C VAL A 257 -1.52 -17.12 -5.40
N ALA A 258 -0.70 -17.86 -4.65
CA ALA A 258 0.48 -18.56 -5.15
C ALA A 258 0.14 -19.64 -6.19
N GLN A 259 -1.03 -20.28 -6.09
CA GLN A 259 -1.52 -21.19 -7.14
C GLN A 259 -1.79 -20.43 -8.45
N GLN A 260 -2.29 -19.20 -8.39
CA GLN A 260 -2.49 -18.36 -9.57
C GLN A 260 -1.15 -17.88 -10.15
N ALA A 261 -0.18 -17.57 -9.29
CA ALA A 261 1.18 -17.24 -9.70
C ALA A 261 1.87 -18.43 -10.41
N ALA A 262 1.77 -19.63 -9.85
CA ALA A 262 2.29 -20.86 -10.45
C ALA A 262 1.62 -21.20 -11.79
N ALA A 263 0.36 -20.79 -11.98
CA ALA A 263 -0.35 -20.89 -13.26
C ALA A 263 0.04 -19.79 -14.26
N GLY A 264 0.94 -18.86 -13.89
CA GLY A 264 1.39 -17.76 -14.74
C GLY A 264 0.37 -16.64 -14.91
N ARG A 265 -0.66 -16.57 -14.04
CA ARG A 265 -1.71 -15.53 -14.12
C ARG A 265 -1.30 -14.23 -13.42
N VAL A 266 -0.42 -14.32 -12.43
CA VAL A 266 0.09 -13.17 -11.65
C VAL A 266 1.58 -13.34 -11.33
N ILE A 267 2.22 -12.25 -10.95
CA ILE A 267 3.57 -12.23 -10.38
C ILE A 267 3.56 -11.42 -9.08
N PHE A 268 4.47 -11.72 -8.15
CA PHE A 268 4.59 -10.96 -6.90
C PHE A 268 5.61 -9.84 -7.03
N VAL A 269 5.18 -8.63 -6.69
CA VAL A 269 5.95 -7.40 -6.85
C VAL A 269 5.66 -6.42 -5.71
N THR A 270 6.61 -5.54 -5.40
CA THR A 270 6.41 -4.38 -4.51
C THR A 270 5.75 -3.23 -5.27
N ALA A 271 5.35 -2.17 -4.56
CA ALA A 271 4.84 -0.96 -5.19
C ALA A 271 5.90 -0.30 -6.11
N GLY A 272 7.17 -0.27 -5.69
CA GLY A 272 8.29 0.18 -6.54
C GLY A 272 8.40 -0.60 -7.85
N GLU A 273 8.35 -1.93 -7.80
CA GLU A 273 8.45 -2.77 -8.99
C GLU A 273 7.22 -2.66 -9.91
N ILE A 274 6.04 -2.42 -9.34
CA ILE A 274 4.83 -2.09 -10.12
C ILE A 274 5.07 -0.80 -10.91
N ALA A 275 5.63 0.23 -10.27
CA ALA A 275 5.95 1.49 -10.92
C ALA A 275 6.98 1.29 -12.03
N GLU A 276 8.09 0.60 -11.78
CA GLU A 276 9.11 0.30 -12.79
C GLU A 276 8.55 -0.48 -13.99
N ALA A 277 7.69 -1.47 -13.73
CA ALA A 277 7.10 -2.28 -14.78
C ALA A 277 6.12 -1.47 -15.67
N ALA A 278 5.34 -0.58 -15.07
CA ALA A 278 4.41 0.28 -15.80
C ALA A 278 5.14 1.34 -16.65
N PHE A 279 6.35 1.70 -16.24
CA PHE A 279 7.04 2.93 -16.65
C PHE A 279 8.56 2.72 -16.76
N PRO A 280 9.02 1.85 -17.69
CA PRO A 280 10.44 1.47 -17.84
C PRO A 280 11.33 2.56 -18.44
#